data_AF-A0AAW1IGD1-F1
#
_entry.id   AF-A0AAW1IGD1-F1
#
_cell.length_a   1.000
_cell.length_b   1.000
_cell.length_c   1.000
_cell.angle_alpha   90.00
_cell.angle_beta   90.00
_cell.angle_gamma   90.00
#
_symmetry.space_group_name_H-M   'P 1'
#
loop_
_entity.id
_entity.type
_entity.pdbx_description
1 polymer ?
#
loop_
_entity_poly.entity_id
_entity_poly.type
_entity_poly.pdbx_seq_one_letter_code
_entity_poly.pdbx_strand_id
1 'polypeptide(L)'
;MNTKLTNYAKWYANQRRGDCALIHSTGPYGENIFWGSENNWTPNQAVNVWSSQEAYYNYKANSFLPNKDCWHYTQVVWRSSKQVGCAKVKCLSCDTFVVCEYNPHGNTIGQRPR
;
A
#
# COMPACT_ATOMS: atom_id res chain seq x y z
N MET A 1 14.29 1.80 -6.39
CA MET A 1 13.42 0.73 -5.85
C MET A 1 14.28 -0.41 -5.35
N ASN A 2 13.87 -1.08 -4.26
CA ASN A 2 14.59 -2.22 -3.71
C ASN A 2 14.15 -3.52 -4.41
N THR A 3 15.09 -4.21 -5.07
CA THR A 3 14.80 -5.41 -5.86
C THR A 3 14.22 -6.58 -5.04
N LYS A 4 14.63 -6.74 -3.78
CA LYS A 4 14.08 -7.78 -2.89
C LYS A 4 12.61 -7.53 -2.59
N LEU A 5 12.27 -6.29 -2.24
CA LEU A 5 10.88 -5.88 -1.98
C LEU A 5 10.02 -5.96 -3.24
N THR A 6 10.55 -5.52 -4.40
CA THR A 6 9.84 -5.63 -5.68
C THR A 6 9.55 -7.09 -6.04
N ASN A 7 10.50 -8.01 -5.80
CA ASN A 7 10.30 -9.43 -6.05
C ASN A 7 9.25 -10.03 -5.11
N TYR A 8 9.26 -9.64 -3.83
CA TYR A 8 8.24 -10.07 -2.87
C TYR A 8 6.85 -9.54 -3.25
N ALA A 9 6.72 -8.24 -3.54
CA ALA A 9 5.49 -7.61 -4.01
C ALA A 9 4.94 -8.33 -5.25
N LYS A 10 5.83 -8.66 -6.21
CA LYS A 10 5.46 -9.38 -7.43
C LYS A 10 5.01 -10.80 -7.12
N TRP A 11 5.71 -11.52 -6.26
CA TRP A 11 5.30 -12.86 -5.82
C TRP A 11 3.91 -12.82 -5.20
N TYR A 12 3.68 -11.92 -4.25
CA TYR A 12 2.40 -11.83 -3.54
C TYR A 12 1.26 -11.37 -4.46
N ALA A 13 1.47 -10.32 -5.26
CA ALA A 13 0.47 -9.84 -6.21
C ALA A 13 0.02 -10.96 -7.18
N ASN A 14 0.94 -11.84 -7.60
CA ASN A 14 0.59 -12.98 -8.45
C ASN A 14 -0.34 -14.00 -7.74
N GLN A 15 -0.22 -14.20 -6.43
CA GLN A 15 -1.12 -15.07 -5.65
C GLN A 15 -2.56 -14.55 -5.62
N ARG A 16 -2.74 -13.22 -5.73
CA ARG A 16 -4.04 -12.56 -5.72
C ARG A 16 -4.65 -12.38 -7.10
N ARG A 17 -4.01 -12.82 -8.19
CA ARG A 17 -4.54 -12.61 -9.56
C ARG A 17 -5.90 -13.25 -9.81
N GLY A 18 -6.26 -14.29 -9.05
CA GLY A 18 -7.52 -15.00 -9.19
C GLY A 18 -8.74 -14.16 -8.81
N ASP A 19 -8.63 -13.36 -7.76
CA ASP A 19 -9.76 -12.63 -7.15
C ASP A 19 -9.48 -11.15 -6.90
N CYS A 20 -8.21 -10.76 -6.81
CA CYS A 20 -7.72 -9.41 -6.52
C CYS A 20 -8.35 -8.75 -5.30
N ALA A 21 -8.82 -9.55 -4.34
CA ALA A 21 -9.37 -8.99 -3.12
C ALA A 21 -8.25 -8.35 -2.29
N LEU A 22 -8.61 -7.24 -1.64
CA LEU A 22 -7.73 -6.42 -0.80
C LEU A 22 -7.41 -7.11 0.52
N ILE A 23 -6.59 -8.16 0.43
CA ILE A 23 -6.07 -8.91 1.56
C ILE A 23 -4.57 -8.65 1.60
N HIS A 24 -4.04 -8.37 2.80
CA HIS A 24 -2.62 -8.12 3.01
C HIS A 24 -1.80 -9.41 3.02
N SER A 25 -0.53 -9.36 2.61
CA SER A 25 0.37 -10.47 2.89
C SER A 25 0.64 -10.58 4.39
N THR A 26 0.89 -11.80 4.88
CA THR A 26 1.32 -12.04 6.27
C THR A 26 2.84 -11.89 6.42
N GLY A 27 3.46 -11.08 5.56
CA GLY A 27 4.89 -10.88 5.49
C GLY A 27 5.46 -9.96 6.57
N PRO A 28 6.80 -9.86 6.66
CA PRO A 28 7.47 -9.01 7.65
C PRO A 28 7.57 -7.52 7.23
N TYR A 29 7.03 -7.15 6.07
CA TYR A 29 7.13 -5.80 5.52
C TYR A 29 5.87 -4.98 5.81
N GLY A 30 5.99 -3.66 5.74
CA GLY A 30 4.81 -2.80 5.65
C GLY A 30 4.22 -2.93 4.26
N GLU A 31 2.90 -2.88 4.12
CA GLU A 31 2.27 -3.19 2.85
C GLU A 31 1.10 -2.24 2.56
N ASN A 32 1.06 -1.70 1.35
CA ASN A 32 -0.11 -1.06 0.80
C ASN A 32 -0.60 -1.85 -0.41
N ILE A 33 -1.92 -2.05 -0.49
CA ILE A 33 -2.57 -2.76 -1.57
C ILE A 33 -3.64 -1.86 -2.21
N PHE A 34 -3.82 -2.04 -3.51
CA PHE A 34 -4.78 -1.29 -4.30
C PHE A 34 -5.43 -2.20 -5.32
N TRP A 35 -6.73 -2.00 -5.49
CA TRP A 35 -7.54 -2.59 -6.54
C TRP A 35 -8.22 -1.46 -7.29
N GLY A 36 -8.24 -1.58 -8.61
CA GLY A 36 -8.98 -0.66 -9.47
C GLY A 36 -9.52 -1.39 -10.68
N SER A 37 -10.72 -1.01 -11.11
CA SER A 37 -11.38 -1.58 -12.28
C SER A 37 -10.54 -1.39 -13.54
N GLU A 38 -10.54 -2.39 -14.42
CA GLU A 38 -9.75 -2.40 -15.66
C GLU A 38 -8.22 -2.41 -15.44
N ASN A 39 -7.45 -2.58 -16.52
CA ASN A 39 -5.98 -2.68 -16.47
C ASN A 39 -5.24 -1.33 -16.67
N ASN A 40 -5.98 -0.23 -16.65
CA ASN A 40 -5.48 1.11 -17.02
C ASN A 40 -4.82 1.84 -15.85
N TRP A 41 -4.95 1.33 -14.63
CA TRP A 41 -4.32 1.92 -13.45
C TRP A 41 -2.80 1.80 -13.51
N THR A 42 -2.13 2.92 -13.30
CA THR A 42 -0.68 3.00 -13.14
C THR A 42 -0.32 2.90 -11.66
N PRO A 43 0.90 2.41 -11.33
CA PRO A 43 1.39 2.45 -9.96
C PRO A 43 1.35 3.85 -9.32
N ASN A 44 1.64 4.90 -10.10
CA ASN A 44 1.56 6.28 -9.61
C ASN A 44 0.14 6.69 -9.22
N GLN A 45 -0.88 6.28 -9.98
CA GLN A 45 -2.28 6.55 -9.61
C GLN A 45 -2.67 5.83 -8.32
N ALA A 46 -2.24 4.57 -8.13
CA ALA A 46 -2.47 3.84 -6.88
C ALA A 46 -1.81 4.57 -5.68
N VAL A 47 -0.57 5.02 -5.84
CA VAL A 47 0.12 5.82 -4.80
C VAL A 47 -0.62 7.13 -4.54
N ASN A 48 -1.12 7.81 -5.56
CA ASN A 48 -1.90 9.05 -5.37
C ASN A 48 -3.21 8.80 -4.60
N VAL A 49 -3.87 7.66 -4.81
CA VAL A 49 -5.06 7.26 -4.04
C VAL A 49 -4.71 7.02 -2.57
N TRP A 50 -3.57 6.40 -2.28
CA TRP A 50 -3.11 6.25 -0.90
C TRP A 50 -2.74 7.60 -0.28
N SER A 51 -2.04 8.45 -1.04
CA SER A 51 -1.62 9.78 -0.59
C SER A 51 -2.80 10.70 -0.28
N SER A 52 -3.90 10.62 -1.04
CA SER A 52 -5.07 11.47 -0.82
C SER A 52 -5.78 11.24 0.52
N GLN A 53 -5.52 10.11 1.18
CA GLN A 53 -6.01 9.87 2.54
C GLN A 53 -5.34 10.78 3.59
N GLU A 54 -4.34 11.59 3.22
CA GLU A 54 -3.81 12.69 4.04
C GLU A 54 -4.93 13.58 4.59
N ALA A 55 -5.96 13.84 3.77
CA ALA A 55 -7.12 14.64 4.17
C ALA A 55 -7.90 14.04 5.36
N TYR A 56 -7.66 12.78 5.70
CA TYR A 56 -8.28 12.06 6.80
C TYR A 56 -7.37 11.91 8.03
N TYR A 57 -6.14 12.44 7.98
CA TYR A 57 -5.19 12.35 9.09
C TYR A 57 -5.13 13.66 9.88
N ASN A 58 -5.34 13.59 11.19
CA ASN A 58 -5.17 14.73 12.09
C ASN A 58 -3.77 14.67 12.75
N TYR A 59 -2.83 15.45 12.23
CA TYR A 59 -1.46 15.51 12.79
C TYR A 59 -1.37 16.02 14.22
N LYS A 60 -2.30 16.90 14.64
CA LYS A 60 -2.29 17.45 16.00
C LYS A 60 -2.70 16.37 17.01
N ALA A 61 -3.72 15.60 16.67
CA ALA A 61 -4.25 14.52 17.51
C ALA A 61 -3.53 13.18 17.32
N ASN A 62 -2.71 13.07 16.27
CA ASN A 62 -2.08 11.81 15.85
C ASN A 62 -3.11 10.68 15.66
N SER A 63 -4.23 11.02 15.04
CA SER A 63 -5.39 10.15 14.91
C SER A 63 -6.06 10.33 13.56
N PHE A 64 -6.93 9.39 13.23
CA PHE A 64 -7.75 9.49 12.04
C PHE A 64 -8.97 10.35 12.32
N LEU A 65 -9.53 10.95 11.27
CA LEU A 65 -10.85 11.55 11.36
C LEU A 65 -11.91 10.47 11.66
N PRO A 66 -13.00 10.82 12.38
CA PRO A 66 -14.06 9.85 12.68
C PRO A 66 -14.59 9.17 11.41
N ASN A 67 -14.73 7.84 11.46
CA ASN A 67 -15.22 7.00 10.35
C ASN A 67 -14.40 7.11 9.05
N LYS A 68 -13.11 7.41 9.16
CA LYS A 68 -12.18 7.46 8.03
C LYS A 68 -10.93 6.65 8.33
N ASP A 69 -10.40 6.02 7.28
CA ASP A 69 -9.13 5.30 7.34
C ASP A 69 -8.07 6.01 6.50
N CYS A 70 -6.89 6.18 7.07
CA CYS A 70 -5.71 6.69 6.38
C CYS A 70 -4.47 5.82 6.62
N TRP A 71 -4.69 4.51 6.82
CA TRP A 71 -3.64 3.52 6.99
C TRP A 71 -2.67 3.49 5.79
N HIS A 72 -3.18 3.64 4.56
CA HIS A 72 -2.29 3.66 3.40
C HIS A 72 -1.45 4.93 3.34
N TYR A 73 -2.05 6.10 3.62
CA TYR A 73 -1.32 7.36 3.71
C TYR A 73 -0.20 7.29 4.75
N THR A 74 -0.54 6.86 5.97
CA THR A 74 0.43 6.78 7.07
C THR A 74 1.63 5.88 6.71
N GLN A 75 1.40 4.78 5.98
CA GLN A 75 2.49 3.95 5.47
C GLN A 75 3.32 4.65 4.37
N VAL A 76 2.70 5.41 3.47
CA VAL A 76 3.41 6.16 2.40
C VAL A 76 4.37 7.18 3.00
N VAL A 77 3.95 7.92 4.02
CA VAL A 77 4.76 8.97 4.68
C VAL A 77 5.51 8.47 5.92
N TRP A 78 5.68 7.16 6.05
CA TRP A 78 6.33 6.59 7.24
C TRP A 78 7.84 6.81 7.22
N ARG A 79 8.33 7.73 8.07
CA ARG A 79 9.74 8.14 8.16
C ARG A 79 10.75 7.01 8.19
N SER A 80 10.42 5.96 8.93
CA SER A 80 11.31 4.84 9.20
C SER A 80 11.40 3.87 8.03
N SER A 81 10.43 3.87 7.12
CA SER A 81 10.47 3.07 5.90
C SER A 81 11.53 3.63 4.96
N LYS A 82 12.65 2.93 4.80
CA LYS A 82 13.79 3.39 3.98
C LYS A 82 13.79 2.80 2.58
N GLN A 83 13.05 1.72 2.39
CA GLN A 83 13.04 0.97 1.16
C GLN A 83 11.60 0.71 0.75
N VAL A 84 11.36 0.81 -0.55
CA VAL A 84 10.09 0.48 -1.16
C VAL A 84 10.31 -0.35 -2.42
N GLY A 85 9.44 -1.33 -2.63
CA GLY A 85 9.34 -2.10 -3.87
C GLY A 85 7.89 -2.40 -4.18
N CYS A 86 7.46 -2.15 -5.41
CA CYS A 86 6.07 -2.30 -5.82
C CYS A 86 5.94 -3.23 -7.02
N ALA A 87 4.77 -3.84 -7.16
CA ALA A 87 4.38 -4.62 -8.31
C ALA A 87 2.92 -4.33 -8.71
N LYS A 88 2.69 -4.32 -10.01
CA LYS A 88 1.36 -4.28 -10.63
C LYS A 88 1.13 -5.60 -11.35
N VAL A 89 -0.06 -6.17 -11.19
CA VAL A 89 -0.52 -7.34 -11.95
C VAL A 89 -1.92 -7.10 -12.51
N LYS A 90 -2.23 -7.79 -13.60
CA LYS A 90 -3.58 -7.86 -14.16
C LYS A 90 -4.29 -9.09 -13.57
N CYS A 91 -5.47 -8.85 -12.99
CA CYS A 91 -6.37 -9.86 -12.47
C CYS A 91 -7.00 -10.69 -13.59
N LEU A 92 -7.51 -11.89 -13.29
CA LEU A 92 -8.27 -12.67 -14.27
C LEU A 92 -9.56 -11.94 -14.71
N SER A 93 -10.14 -11.13 -13.83
CA SER A 93 -11.26 -10.21 -14.12
C SER A 93 -10.90 -9.05 -15.06
N CYS A 94 -9.63 -8.92 -15.47
CA CYS A 94 -9.06 -7.79 -16.20
C CYS A 94 -8.88 -6.49 -15.41
N ASP A 95 -9.10 -6.51 -14.10
CA ASP A 95 -8.79 -5.41 -13.20
C ASP A 95 -7.28 -5.28 -12.91
N THR A 96 -6.92 -4.18 -12.25
CA THR A 96 -5.55 -3.92 -11.78
C THR A 96 -5.44 -4.20 -10.30
N PHE A 97 -4.40 -4.92 -9.91
CA PHE A 97 -3.98 -5.07 -8.52
C PHE A 97 -2.54 -4.56 -8.35
N VAL A 98 -2.33 -3.69 -7.37
CA VAL A 98 -1.01 -3.11 -7.06
C VAL A 98 -0.68 -3.41 -5.61
N VAL A 99 0.55 -3.86 -5.37
CA VAL A 99 1.12 -4.08 -4.04
C VAL A 99 2.40 -3.27 -3.93
N CYS A 100 2.59 -2.56 -2.82
CA CYS A 100 3.84 -1.91 -2.46
C CYS A 100 4.29 -2.36 -1.08
N GLU A 101 5.54 -2.80 -0.99
CA GLU A 101 6.18 -3.28 0.22
C GLU A 101 7.17 -2.26 0.74
N TYR A 102 7.20 -2.06 2.06
CA TYR A 102 7.98 -1.06 2.77
C TYR A 102 8.85 -1.72 3.84
N ASN A 103 10.12 -1.33 3.91
CA ASN A 103 11.04 -1.84 4.91
C ASN A 103 11.92 -0.73 5.50
N PRO A 104 12.08 -0.66 6.84
CA PRO A 104 11.25 -1.29 7.88
C PRO A 104 9.74 -1.04 7.72
N HIS A 105 8.90 -1.91 8.30
CA HIS A 105 7.44 -1.76 8.23
C HIS A 105 6.97 -0.49 8.95
N GLY A 106 5.89 0.11 8.44
CA GLY A 106 5.24 1.24 9.08
C GLY A 106 4.02 0.86 9.90
N ASN A 107 3.17 1.86 10.16
CA ASN A 107 1.89 1.73 10.86
C ASN A 107 1.99 1.02 12.23
N THR A 108 3.11 1.25 12.93
CA THR A 108 3.31 0.73 14.28
C THR A 108 2.44 1.52 15.27
N ILE A 109 1.62 0.81 16.05
CA ILE A 109 0.75 1.38 17.08
C ILE A 109 1.58 2.25 18.04
N GLY A 110 1.12 3.48 18.29
CA GLY A 110 1.78 4.44 19.17
C GLY A 110 2.93 5.24 18.52
N GLN A 111 3.31 4.92 17.28
CA GLN A 111 4.23 5.73 16.50
C GLN A 111 3.46 6.65 15.54
N ARG A 112 4.17 7.63 14.96
CA ARG A 112 3.59 8.59 14.02
C ARG A 112 4.36 8.63 12.71
N PRO A 113 3.68 8.83 11.57
CA PRO A 113 4.35 9.21 10.33
C PRO A 113 4.99 10.60 10.54
N ARG A 114 6.22 10.81 10.04
CA ARG A 114 6.97 12.07 10.26
C ARG A 114 7.85 12.43 9.08
#